data_AF-A0AAU0Z0M0-F1
#
_entry.id   AF-A0AAU0Z0M0-F1
#
_cell.length_a   1.000
_cell.length_b   1.000
_cell.length_c   1.000
_cell.angle_alpha   90.00
_cell.angle_beta   90.00
_cell.angle_gamma   90.00
#
_symmetry.space_group_name_H-M   'P 1'
#
loop_
_entity.id
_entity.type
_entity.pdbx_description
1 polymer ?
#
loop_
_entity_poly.entity_id
_entity_poly.type
_entity_poly.pdbx_seq_one_letter_code
_entity_poly.pdbx_strand_id
1 'polypeptide(L)'
;MARLPALKDFAALTPVERDTLRDLNLAHMQVEAQWELAKAATHMAMAREEAVDDAPAGSAVGPFHRQALDDAASLASEHDDAVEDLLWRYASSTFVLAMRVVDRILCQAGPLPAEQVHRVAASEPTLGELEDVVGSPLDRLCAARSDWIGRRDERDTLRHGVEAAYSSLLRGKHAASREAAAQVRLLSVREPRTDPPYEVMFKTVLEMAEAVPYNIAQLLQGPEGTPVRNSR
;
A
#
# COMPACT_ATOMS: atom_id res chain seq x y z
N MET A 1 -5.68 -2.29 13.89
CA MET A 1 -5.08 -0.93 13.84
C MET A 1 -4.17 -0.71 15.03
N ALA A 2 -2.88 -0.91 14.81
CA ALA A 2 -1.85 -0.43 15.71
C ALA A 2 -1.71 1.10 15.54
N ARG A 3 -1.45 1.83 16.64
CA ARG A 3 -1.19 3.29 16.61
C ARG A 3 0.28 3.61 16.42
N LEU A 4 0.61 4.41 15.39
CA LEU A 4 1.98 4.83 15.03
C LEU A 4 2.84 5.13 16.29
N PRO A 5 4.12 4.74 16.33
CA PRO A 5 5.01 5.03 17.45
C PRO A 5 5.00 6.50 17.89
N ALA A 6 5.31 6.75 19.17
CA ALA A 6 5.32 8.10 19.70
C ALA A 6 6.46 8.92 19.08
N LEU A 7 6.33 10.25 19.01
CA LEU A 7 7.34 11.13 18.40
C LEU A 7 8.74 10.96 18.99
N LYS A 8 8.82 10.63 20.29
CA LYS A 8 10.08 10.35 20.99
C LYS A 8 10.81 9.13 20.41
N ASP A 9 10.08 8.18 19.85
CA ASP A 9 10.62 6.95 19.26
C ASP A 9 11.26 7.20 17.89
N PHE A 10 11.03 8.39 17.31
CA PHE A 10 11.63 8.86 16.05
C PHE A 10 12.66 9.98 16.24
N ALA A 11 13.18 10.19 17.45
CA ALA A 11 14.06 11.34 17.74
C ALA A 11 15.35 11.39 16.90
N ALA A 12 15.79 10.25 16.35
CA ALA A 12 16.97 10.15 15.46
C ALA A 12 16.65 10.38 13.97
N LEU A 13 15.37 10.51 13.60
CA LEU A 13 14.97 10.94 12.26
C LEU A 13 15.04 12.47 12.15
N THR A 14 15.24 12.96 10.94
CA THR A 14 15.04 14.39 10.68
C THR A 14 13.55 14.76 10.85
N PRO A 15 13.24 16.03 11.16
CA PRO A 15 11.84 16.48 11.24
C PRO A 15 11.05 16.17 9.96
N VAL A 16 11.67 16.35 8.79
CA VAL A 16 11.02 16.08 7.50
C VAL A 16 10.65 14.59 7.35
N GLU A 17 11.58 13.67 7.59
CA GLU A 17 11.30 12.23 7.51
C GLU A 17 10.20 11.81 8.50
N ARG A 18 10.32 12.25 9.75
CA ARG A 18 9.37 11.90 10.81
C ARG A 18 7.97 12.43 10.53
N ASP A 19 7.87 13.72 10.18
CA ASP A 19 6.59 14.40 10.04
C ASP A 19 5.88 13.90 8.76
N THR A 20 6.62 13.66 7.67
CA THR A 20 6.05 13.08 6.44
C THR A 20 5.64 11.61 6.63
N LEU A 21 6.44 10.77 7.29
CA LEU A 21 6.02 9.38 7.59
C LEU A 21 4.75 9.34 8.42
N ARG A 22 4.64 10.24 9.41
CA ARG A 22 3.45 10.35 10.26
C ARG A 22 2.23 10.78 9.45
N ASP A 23 2.38 11.79 8.61
CA ASP A 23 1.29 12.31 7.77
C ASP A 23 0.78 11.25 6.78
N LEU A 24 1.69 10.58 6.08
CA LEU A 24 1.36 9.47 5.18
C LEU A 24 0.67 8.31 5.90
N ASN A 25 1.17 7.91 7.07
CA ASN A 25 0.55 6.85 7.84
C ASN A 25 -0.86 7.24 8.29
N LEU A 26 -1.08 8.49 8.73
CA LEU A 26 -2.41 8.97 9.10
C LEU A 26 -3.37 8.96 7.91
N ALA A 27 -2.91 9.41 6.74
CA ALA A 27 -3.68 9.35 5.50
C ALA A 27 -4.03 7.90 5.13
N HIS A 28 -3.05 6.98 5.16
CA HIS A 28 -3.26 5.55 4.94
C HIS A 28 -4.36 5.00 5.88
N MET A 29 -4.22 5.15 7.20
CA MET A 29 -5.21 4.61 8.15
C MET A 29 -6.61 5.19 7.95
N GLN A 30 -6.71 6.47 7.57
CA GLN A 30 -8.00 7.10 7.29
C GLN A 30 -8.65 6.54 6.03
N VAL A 31 -7.88 6.37 4.96
CA VAL A 31 -8.37 5.83 3.69
C VAL A 31 -8.70 4.34 3.83
N GLU A 32 -7.91 3.57 4.58
CA GLU A 32 -8.21 2.16 4.88
C GLU A 32 -9.59 2.01 5.57
N ALA A 33 -9.88 2.88 6.54
CA ALA A 33 -11.19 2.88 7.18
C ALA A 33 -12.33 3.24 6.22
N GLN A 34 -12.09 4.12 5.24
CA GLN A 34 -13.07 4.41 4.19
C GLN A 34 -13.24 3.24 3.22
N TRP A 35 -12.16 2.54 2.89
CA TRP A 35 -12.19 1.38 1.99
C TRP A 35 -13.01 0.24 2.58
N GLU A 36 -12.84 -0.05 3.87
CA GLU A 36 -13.66 -1.06 4.56
C GLU A 36 -15.16 -0.69 4.58
N LEU A 37 -15.50 0.60 4.65
CA LEU A 37 -16.89 1.05 4.52
C LEU A 37 -17.40 0.91 3.07
N ALA A 38 -16.59 1.23 2.08
CA ALA A 38 -16.94 1.10 0.67
C ALA A 38 -17.17 -0.37 0.29
N LYS A 39 -16.27 -1.27 0.67
CA LYS A 39 -16.42 -2.73 0.52
C LYS A 39 -17.71 -3.26 1.15
N ALA A 40 -18.02 -2.81 2.36
CA ALA A 40 -19.26 -3.20 3.03
C ALA A 40 -20.50 -2.76 2.23
N ALA A 41 -20.48 -1.55 1.64
CA ALA A 41 -21.55 -1.06 0.78
C ALA A 41 -21.67 -1.89 -0.51
N THR A 42 -20.54 -2.24 -1.15
CA THR A 42 -20.49 -3.12 -2.33
C THR A 42 -21.09 -4.49 -2.02
N HIS A 43 -20.63 -5.15 -0.95
CA HIS A 43 -21.18 -6.44 -0.54
C HIS A 43 -22.68 -6.38 -0.23
N MET A 44 -23.15 -5.30 0.40
CA MET A 44 -24.57 -5.10 0.66
C MET A 44 -25.39 -4.90 -0.63
N ALA A 45 -24.83 -4.24 -1.64
CA ALA A 45 -25.49 -4.06 -2.92
C ALA A 45 -25.58 -5.38 -3.69
N MET A 46 -24.47 -6.12 -3.79
CA MET A 46 -24.42 -7.44 -4.42
C MET A 46 -25.39 -8.44 -3.75
N ALA A 47 -25.40 -8.51 -2.42
CA ALA A 47 -26.31 -9.41 -1.70
C ALA A 47 -27.80 -9.09 -1.93
N ARG A 48 -28.14 -7.82 -2.22
CA ARG A 48 -29.51 -7.44 -2.56
C ARG A 48 -29.89 -7.81 -3.99
N GLU A 49 -28.95 -7.70 -4.92
CA GLU A 49 -29.11 -8.14 -6.30
C GLU A 49 -29.32 -9.67 -6.35
N GLU A 50 -28.46 -10.43 -5.66
CA GLU A 50 -28.57 -11.89 -5.52
C GLU A 50 -29.93 -12.31 -4.93
N ALA A 51 -30.37 -11.64 -3.85
CA ALA A 51 -31.66 -11.93 -3.22
C ALA A 51 -32.87 -11.67 -4.15
N VAL A 52 -32.73 -10.75 -5.10
CA VAL A 52 -33.75 -10.48 -6.12
C VAL A 52 -33.74 -11.54 -7.22
N ASP A 53 -32.58 -12.02 -7.63
CA ASP A 53 -32.45 -13.08 -8.61
C ASP A 53 -32.92 -14.44 -8.09
N ASP A 54 -32.78 -14.70 -6.80
CA ASP A 54 -33.25 -15.92 -6.11
C ASP A 54 -34.76 -15.89 -5.75
N ALA A 55 -35.48 -14.81 -6.07
CA ALA A 55 -36.88 -14.66 -5.69
C ALA A 55 -37.79 -15.74 -6.34
N PRO A 56 -38.78 -16.30 -5.60
CA PRO A 56 -39.64 -17.36 -6.13
C PRO A 56 -40.40 -16.94 -7.39
N ALA A 57 -40.61 -17.90 -8.29
CA ALA A 57 -41.44 -17.70 -9.49
C ALA A 57 -42.83 -17.14 -9.11
N GLY A 58 -43.11 -15.89 -9.52
CA GLY A 58 -44.33 -15.16 -9.18
C GLY A 58 -44.10 -13.89 -8.35
N SER A 59 -42.93 -13.75 -7.71
CA SER A 59 -42.45 -12.50 -7.11
C SER A 59 -41.74 -11.66 -8.17
N ALA A 60 -42.49 -11.13 -9.13
CA ALA A 60 -41.89 -10.29 -10.17
C ALA A 60 -41.35 -8.99 -9.56
N VAL A 61 -40.03 -8.90 -9.40
CA VAL A 61 -39.37 -7.63 -9.15
C VAL A 61 -39.61 -6.74 -10.38
N GLY A 62 -40.34 -5.65 -10.18
CA GLY A 62 -40.67 -4.73 -11.26
C GLY A 62 -39.40 -4.13 -11.87
N PRO A 63 -39.42 -3.73 -13.15
CA PRO A 63 -38.23 -3.25 -13.87
C PRO A 63 -37.56 -2.05 -13.19
N PHE A 64 -38.33 -1.18 -12.54
CA PHE A 64 -37.79 -0.03 -11.80
C PHE A 64 -37.05 -0.43 -10.52
N HIS A 65 -37.47 -1.50 -9.85
CA HIS A 65 -36.78 -1.99 -8.65
C HIS A 65 -35.46 -2.66 -9.05
N ARG A 66 -35.45 -3.48 -10.11
CA ARG A 66 -34.20 -4.06 -10.65
C ARG A 66 -33.22 -2.97 -11.07
N GLN A 67 -33.67 -2.00 -11.88
CA GLN A 67 -32.81 -0.88 -12.28
C GLN A 67 -32.22 -0.12 -11.08
N ALA A 68 -33.02 0.14 -10.03
CA ALA A 68 -32.54 0.83 -8.84
C ALA A 68 -31.47 0.03 -8.06
N LEU A 69 -31.53 -1.31 -8.09
CA LEU A 69 -30.51 -2.17 -7.49
C LEU A 69 -29.23 -2.18 -8.33
N ASP A 70 -29.36 -2.32 -9.65
CA ASP A 70 -28.23 -2.28 -10.59
C ASP A 70 -27.49 -0.94 -10.49
N ASP A 71 -28.23 0.17 -10.46
CA ASP A 71 -27.68 1.52 -10.29
C ASP A 71 -26.95 1.66 -8.94
N ALA A 72 -27.52 1.13 -7.85
CA ALA A 72 -26.89 1.17 -6.54
C ALA A 72 -25.63 0.30 -6.46
N ALA A 73 -25.62 -0.88 -7.09
CA ALA A 73 -24.46 -1.76 -7.16
C ALA A 73 -23.33 -1.13 -7.98
N SER A 74 -23.65 -0.51 -9.13
CA SER A 74 -22.68 0.22 -9.93
C SER A 74 -22.04 1.36 -9.14
N LEU A 75 -22.84 2.17 -8.44
CA LEU A 75 -22.33 3.28 -7.63
C LEU A 75 -21.47 2.81 -6.45
N ALA A 76 -21.84 1.70 -5.80
CA ALA A 76 -21.06 1.12 -4.71
C ALA A 76 -19.70 0.61 -5.22
N SER A 77 -19.70 -0.12 -6.34
CA SER A 77 -18.48 -0.62 -6.99
C SER A 77 -17.55 0.53 -7.41
N GLU A 78 -18.08 1.58 -8.03
CA GLU A 78 -17.28 2.75 -8.43
C GLU A 78 -16.67 3.49 -7.23
N HIS A 79 -17.40 3.55 -6.12
CA HIS A 79 -16.89 4.15 -4.89
C HIS A 79 -15.78 3.29 -4.28
N ASP A 80 -15.97 1.97 -4.22
CA ASP A 80 -14.98 1.01 -3.73
C ASP A 80 -13.68 1.09 -4.52
N ASP A 81 -13.78 1.04 -5.86
CA ASP A 81 -12.65 1.18 -6.77
C ASP A 81 -11.88 2.48 -6.54
N ALA A 82 -12.59 3.60 -6.37
CA ALA A 82 -11.98 4.90 -6.17
C ALA A 82 -11.26 5.02 -4.82
N VAL A 83 -11.81 4.39 -3.77
CA VAL A 83 -11.19 4.41 -2.44
C VAL A 83 -10.01 3.44 -2.38
N GLU A 84 -10.08 2.30 -3.07
CA GLU A 84 -8.96 1.36 -3.23
C GLU A 84 -7.76 2.02 -3.92
N ASP A 85 -7.98 2.81 -4.97
CA ASP A 85 -6.91 3.55 -5.66
C ASP A 85 -6.21 4.54 -4.73
N LEU A 86 -6.98 5.26 -3.91
CA LEU A 86 -6.43 6.15 -2.89
C LEU A 86 -5.64 5.35 -1.85
N LEU A 87 -6.18 4.21 -1.42
CA LEU A 87 -5.55 3.35 -0.43
C LEU A 87 -4.21 2.84 -0.94
N TRP A 88 -4.16 2.31 -2.16
CA TRP A 88 -2.94 1.88 -2.83
C TRP A 88 -1.92 3.01 -2.89
N ARG A 89 -2.31 4.21 -3.33
CA ARG A 89 -1.42 5.37 -3.41
C ARG A 89 -0.75 5.65 -2.07
N TYR A 90 -1.53 5.79 -1.00
CA TYR A 90 -0.98 6.17 0.30
C TYR A 90 -0.20 5.03 0.95
N ALA A 91 -0.66 3.79 0.83
CA ALA A 91 0.04 2.63 1.36
C ALA A 91 1.38 2.40 0.67
N SER A 92 1.41 2.41 -0.67
CA SER A 92 2.65 2.24 -1.43
C SER A 92 3.66 3.36 -1.18
N SER A 93 3.23 4.63 -1.14
CA SER A 93 4.10 5.77 -0.77
C SER A 93 4.63 5.65 0.67
N THR A 94 3.79 5.26 1.62
CA THR A 94 4.20 5.01 3.02
C THR A 94 5.25 3.91 3.08
N PHE A 95 4.99 2.78 2.42
CA PHE A 95 5.88 1.63 2.37
C PHE A 95 7.24 2.00 1.76
N VAL A 96 7.27 2.63 0.58
CA VAL A 96 8.52 3.03 -0.09
C VAL A 96 9.31 4.02 0.75
N LEU A 97 8.67 5.05 1.32
CA LEU A 97 9.37 6.02 2.18
C LEU A 97 9.93 5.34 3.43
N ALA A 98 9.12 4.51 4.10
CA ALA A 98 9.53 3.82 5.31
C ALA A 98 10.69 2.86 5.05
N MET A 99 10.66 2.11 3.94
CA MET A 99 11.76 1.23 3.55
C MET A 99 13.04 1.98 3.20
N ARG A 100 12.95 3.17 2.57
CA ARG A 100 14.13 4.02 2.35
C ARG A 100 14.73 4.55 3.65
N VAL A 101 13.89 4.92 4.62
CA VAL A 101 14.35 5.32 5.96
C VAL A 101 15.01 4.16 6.68
N VAL A 102 14.41 2.97 6.64
CA VAL A 102 15.02 1.73 7.16
C VAL A 102 16.38 1.49 6.52
N ASP A 103 16.46 1.57 5.20
CA ASP A 103 17.69 1.26 4.47
C ASP A 103 18.83 2.16 4.89
N ARG A 104 18.58 3.48 4.97
CA ARG A 104 19.62 4.42 5.42
C ARG A 104 20.02 4.19 6.88
N ILE A 105 19.11 3.77 7.75
CA ILE A 105 19.43 3.47 9.16
C ILE A 105 20.34 2.24 9.22
N LEU A 106 19.98 1.16 8.53
CA LEU A 106 20.75 -0.09 8.50
C LEU A 106 22.11 0.09 7.84
N CYS A 107 22.20 0.93 6.81
CA CYS A 107 23.45 1.27 6.12
C CYS A 107 24.25 2.38 6.81
N GLN A 108 23.77 2.92 7.95
CA GLN A 108 24.38 4.07 8.66
C GLN A 108 24.62 5.28 7.74
N ALA A 109 23.76 5.46 6.75
CA ALA A 109 23.81 6.57 5.82
C ALA A 109 23.17 7.83 6.41
N GLY A 110 23.52 8.99 5.85
CA GLY A 110 22.96 10.28 6.23
C GLY A 110 21.44 10.37 5.97
N PRO A 111 20.77 11.40 6.51
CA PRO A 111 19.34 11.61 6.29
C PRO A 111 18.95 11.68 4.81
N LEU A 112 17.71 11.29 4.51
CA LEU A 112 17.15 11.47 3.17
C LEU A 112 17.02 12.97 2.86
N PRO A 113 17.40 13.43 1.65
CA PRO A 113 17.13 14.79 1.21
C PRO A 113 15.63 15.12 1.26
N ALA A 114 15.28 16.33 1.71
CA ALA A 114 13.88 16.75 1.85
C ALA A 114 13.10 16.64 0.52
N GLU A 115 13.74 16.97 -0.60
CA GLU A 115 13.17 16.82 -1.94
C GLU A 115 12.79 15.36 -2.24
N GLN A 116 13.64 14.40 -1.87
CA GLN A 116 13.35 12.98 -2.05
C GLN A 116 12.17 12.54 -1.18
N VAL A 117 12.12 12.98 0.08
CA VAL A 117 11.01 12.66 0.99
C VAL A 117 9.69 13.19 0.45
N HIS A 118 9.65 14.46 0.05
CA HIS A 118 8.45 15.08 -0.50
C HIS A 118 8.03 14.48 -1.84
N ARG A 119 8.98 14.13 -2.72
CA ARG A 119 8.67 13.47 -4.00
C ARG A 119 7.94 12.13 -3.79
N VAL A 120 8.44 11.29 -2.87
CA VAL A 120 7.80 9.99 -2.57
C VAL A 120 6.42 10.18 -1.96
N ALA A 121 6.25 11.20 -1.11
CA ALA A 121 4.98 11.46 -0.46
C ALA A 121 3.92 12.09 -1.38
N ALA A 122 4.34 12.84 -2.40
CA ALA A 122 3.43 13.61 -3.24
C ALA A 122 2.60 12.75 -4.21
N SER A 123 3.12 11.60 -4.65
CA SER A 123 2.49 10.76 -5.67
C SER A 123 2.72 9.28 -5.39
N GLU A 124 1.90 8.43 -6.01
CA GLU A 124 2.18 6.98 -6.09
C GLU A 124 3.63 6.75 -6.58
N PRO A 125 4.39 5.84 -5.95
CA PRO A 125 5.71 5.44 -6.43
C PRO A 125 5.64 4.79 -7.81
N THR A 126 6.75 4.85 -8.55
CA THR A 126 6.84 4.04 -9.78
C THR A 126 7.07 2.56 -9.46
N LEU A 127 6.80 1.68 -10.42
CA LEU A 127 7.09 0.25 -10.28
C LEU A 127 8.57 -0.03 -10.00
N GLY A 128 9.48 0.75 -10.58
CA GLY A 128 10.91 0.67 -10.28
C GLY A 128 11.24 1.10 -8.85
N GLU A 129 10.60 2.15 -8.32
CA GLU A 129 10.79 2.54 -6.92
C GLU A 129 10.26 1.47 -5.94
N LEU A 130 9.21 0.73 -6.32
CA LEU A 130 8.72 -0.43 -5.57
C LEU A 130 9.72 -1.60 -5.63
N GLU A 131 10.18 -1.97 -6.83
CA GLU A 131 11.20 -3.00 -7.06
C GLU A 131 12.45 -2.76 -6.21
N ASP A 132 12.95 -1.52 -6.20
CA ASP A 132 14.13 -1.12 -5.44
C ASP A 132 13.99 -1.42 -3.95
N VAL A 133 12.82 -1.15 -3.35
CA VAL A 133 12.61 -1.35 -1.91
C VAL A 133 12.30 -2.80 -1.53
N VAL A 134 11.64 -3.57 -2.40
CA VAL A 134 11.39 -5.01 -2.17
C VAL A 134 12.63 -5.89 -2.44
N GLY A 135 13.64 -5.32 -3.09
CA GLY A 135 14.96 -5.92 -3.29
C GLY A 135 15.82 -5.88 -2.02
N SER A 136 16.94 -5.15 -2.08
CA SER A 136 17.97 -5.16 -1.04
C SER A 136 17.54 -4.56 0.31
N PRO A 137 16.78 -3.45 0.38
CA PRO A 137 16.34 -2.88 1.65
C PRO A 137 15.50 -3.86 2.49
N LEU A 138 14.56 -4.55 1.84
CA LEU A 138 13.73 -5.54 2.50
C LEU A 138 14.54 -6.74 3.01
N ASP A 139 15.49 -7.25 2.21
CA ASP A 139 16.39 -8.31 2.66
C ASP A 139 17.24 -7.89 3.86
N ARG A 140 17.76 -6.66 3.86
CA ARG A 140 18.54 -6.12 5.00
C ARG A 140 17.69 -6.02 6.26
N LEU A 141 16.44 -5.56 6.15
CA LEU A 141 15.56 -5.48 7.31
C LEU A 141 15.21 -6.88 7.84
N CYS A 142 14.91 -7.85 6.98
CA CYS A 142 14.70 -9.24 7.39
C CYS A 142 15.95 -9.84 8.07
N ALA A 143 17.15 -9.50 7.61
CA ALA A 143 18.39 -9.95 8.24
C ALA A 143 18.66 -9.27 9.59
N ALA A 144 18.30 -8.00 9.73
CA ALA A 144 18.50 -7.22 10.95
C ALA A 144 17.49 -7.54 12.06
N ARG A 145 16.36 -8.17 11.72
CA ARG A 145 15.24 -8.41 12.64
C ARG A 145 14.84 -9.90 12.65
N SER A 146 15.30 -10.62 13.66
CA SER A 146 15.05 -12.05 13.80
C SER A 146 13.57 -12.40 13.99
N ASP A 147 12.79 -11.50 14.58
CA ASP A 147 11.33 -11.60 14.70
C ASP A 147 10.61 -11.40 13.36
N TRP A 148 11.33 -10.94 12.33
CA TRP A 148 10.86 -10.77 10.97
C TRP A 148 11.23 -11.93 10.03
N ILE A 149 12.00 -12.91 10.53
CA ILE A 149 12.33 -14.14 9.78
C ILE A 149 11.05 -14.90 9.36
N GLY A 150 9.97 -14.78 10.13
CA GLY A 150 8.66 -15.37 9.81
C GLY A 150 7.89 -14.70 8.66
N ARG A 151 8.34 -13.55 8.16
CA ARG A 151 7.71 -12.81 7.05
C ARG A 151 8.37 -13.08 5.70
N ARG A 152 9.07 -14.22 5.58
CA ARG A 152 9.64 -14.68 4.30
C ARG A 152 8.57 -14.77 3.21
N ASP A 153 7.39 -15.24 3.58
CA ASP A 153 6.25 -15.40 2.67
C ASP A 153 5.71 -14.04 2.18
N GLU A 154 5.66 -13.03 3.05
CA GLU A 154 5.28 -11.65 2.68
C GLU A 154 6.30 -11.03 1.71
N ARG A 155 7.61 -11.21 1.96
CA ARG A 155 8.66 -10.74 1.04
C ARG A 155 8.53 -11.40 -0.33
N ASP A 156 8.37 -12.71 -0.36
CA ASP A 156 8.29 -13.47 -1.61
C ASP A 156 7.01 -13.09 -2.37
N THR A 157 5.90 -12.79 -1.65
CA THR A 157 4.66 -12.25 -2.21
C THR A 157 4.87 -10.87 -2.83
N LEU A 158 5.54 -9.94 -2.15
CA LEU A 158 5.84 -8.61 -2.69
C LEU A 158 6.69 -8.69 -3.97
N ARG A 159 7.74 -9.51 -3.97
CA ARG A 159 8.58 -9.73 -5.15
C ARG A 159 7.79 -10.34 -6.30
N HIS A 160 6.99 -11.35 -6.01
CA HIS A 160 6.13 -11.96 -7.00
C HIS A 160 5.13 -10.96 -7.58
N GLY A 161 4.52 -10.12 -6.74
CA GLY A 161 3.60 -9.06 -7.17
C GLY A 161 4.26 -8.02 -8.05
N VAL A 162 5.49 -7.59 -7.75
CA VAL A 162 6.27 -6.68 -8.61
C VAL A 162 6.55 -7.33 -9.97
N GLU A 163 6.97 -8.60 -10.01
CA GLU A 163 7.19 -9.32 -11.28
C GLU A 163 5.90 -9.54 -12.07
N ALA A 164 4.78 -9.79 -11.38
CA ALA A 164 3.46 -9.90 -11.99
C ALA A 164 3.04 -8.56 -12.62
N ALA A 165 3.26 -7.44 -11.93
CA ALA A 165 3.00 -6.11 -12.45
C ALA A 165 3.85 -5.80 -13.69
N TYR A 166 5.16 -6.09 -13.66
CA TYR A 166 6.02 -5.98 -14.85
C TYR A 166 5.49 -6.82 -16.01
N SER A 167 5.15 -8.08 -15.75
CA SER A 167 4.61 -8.99 -16.76
C SER A 167 3.30 -8.48 -17.35
N SER A 168 2.42 -7.91 -16.52
CA SER A 168 1.16 -7.31 -16.94
C SER A 168 1.38 -6.11 -17.86
N LEU A 169 2.23 -5.15 -17.46
CA LEU A 169 2.53 -3.96 -18.26
C LEU A 169 3.13 -4.27 -19.62
N LEU A 170 4.04 -5.25 -19.69
CA LEU A 170 4.68 -5.67 -20.93
C LEU A 170 3.71 -6.39 -21.86
N ARG A 171 2.83 -7.25 -21.33
CA ARG A 171 1.82 -7.97 -22.12
C ARG A 171 0.69 -7.07 -22.59
N GLY A 172 0.25 -6.15 -21.73
CA GLY A 172 -0.76 -5.13 -22.02
C GLY A 172 -0.28 -4.01 -22.95
N LYS A 173 1.00 -4.01 -23.33
CA LYS A 173 1.63 -2.98 -24.18
C LYS A 173 1.57 -1.57 -23.57
N HIS A 174 1.44 -1.47 -22.25
CA HIS A 174 1.61 -0.22 -21.53
C HIS A 174 3.09 0.21 -21.46
N ALA A 175 4.01 -0.73 -21.68
CA ALA A 175 5.44 -0.47 -21.76
C ALA A 175 6.12 -1.35 -22.84
N ALA A 176 7.11 -0.78 -23.52
CA ALA A 176 7.89 -1.48 -24.56
C ALA A 176 9.08 -2.29 -23.99
N SER A 177 9.52 -1.99 -22.76
CA SER A 177 10.62 -2.67 -22.08
C SER A 177 10.45 -2.61 -20.57
N ARG A 178 11.28 -3.35 -19.82
CA ARG A 178 11.25 -3.33 -18.36
C ARG A 178 11.64 -1.96 -17.82
N GLU A 179 12.61 -1.29 -18.46
CA GLU A 179 13.05 0.06 -18.08
C GLU A 179 11.92 1.08 -18.25
N ALA A 180 11.15 0.97 -19.33
CA ALA A 180 9.96 1.80 -19.53
C ALA A 180 8.88 1.48 -18.48
N ALA A 181 8.64 0.20 -18.19
CA ALA A 181 7.70 -0.24 -17.17
C ALA A 181 8.10 0.24 -15.76
N ALA A 182 9.40 0.32 -15.46
CA ALA A 182 9.91 0.79 -14.17
C ALA A 182 9.55 2.26 -13.87
N GLN A 183 9.27 3.05 -14.92
CA GLN A 183 8.83 4.44 -14.78
C GLN A 183 7.32 4.60 -14.67
N VAL A 184 6.56 3.51 -14.82
CA VAL A 184 5.09 3.52 -14.77
C VAL A 184 4.62 3.55 -13.32
N ARG A 185 3.56 4.34 -13.08
CA ARG A 185 2.72 4.30 -11.89
C ARG A 185 1.56 3.36 -12.14
N LEU A 186 1.30 2.40 -11.27
CA LEU A 186 0.34 1.34 -11.52
C LEU A 186 -1.11 1.87 -11.62
N LEU A 187 -1.43 2.97 -10.92
CA LEU A 187 -2.74 3.62 -11.09
C LEU A 187 -2.93 4.26 -12.47
N SER A 188 -1.84 4.71 -13.11
CA SER A 188 -1.92 5.39 -14.42
C SER A 188 -2.28 4.47 -15.58
N VAL A 189 -2.19 3.15 -15.38
CA VAL A 189 -2.48 2.12 -16.38
C VAL A 189 -3.61 1.19 -15.94
N ARG A 190 -4.29 1.51 -14.83
CA ARG A 190 -5.46 0.74 -14.37
C ARG A 190 -6.56 0.83 -15.43
N GLU A 191 -7.06 -0.31 -15.87
CA GLU A 191 -8.20 -0.38 -16.77
C GLU A 191 -9.50 -0.52 -15.96
N PRO A 192 -10.57 0.22 -16.32
CA PRO A 192 -11.85 0.08 -15.62
C PRO A 192 -12.37 -1.37 -15.64
N ARG A 193 -12.89 -1.84 -14.50
CA ARG A 193 -13.51 -3.17 -14.35
C ARG A 193 -12.57 -4.36 -14.59
N THR A 194 -11.27 -4.15 -14.39
CA THR A 194 -10.27 -5.22 -14.40
C THR A 194 -9.52 -5.22 -13.08
N ASP A 195 -9.02 -6.38 -12.68
CA ASP A 195 -8.18 -6.50 -11.49
C ASP A 195 -6.99 -5.54 -11.62
N PRO A 196 -6.70 -4.72 -10.60
CA PRO A 196 -5.63 -3.75 -10.68
C PRO A 196 -4.27 -4.44 -10.84
N PRO A 197 -3.30 -3.82 -11.54
CA PRO A 197 -1.98 -4.41 -11.74
C PRO A 197 -1.17 -4.59 -10.43
N TYR A 198 -1.63 -4.03 -9.32
CA TYR A 198 -1.06 -4.19 -7.99
C TYR A 198 -1.74 -5.26 -7.12
N GLU A 199 -2.80 -5.92 -7.60
CA GLU A 199 -3.67 -6.81 -6.82
C GLU A 199 -2.88 -7.84 -5.98
N VAL A 200 -1.94 -8.52 -6.61
CA VAL A 200 -1.13 -9.59 -5.98
C VAL A 200 -0.33 -9.09 -4.77
N MET A 201 0.11 -7.83 -4.76
CA MET A 201 0.89 -7.25 -3.67
C MET A 201 0.07 -6.35 -2.75
N PHE A 202 -1.16 -6.00 -3.11
CA PHE A 202 -1.97 -4.98 -2.45
C PHE A 202 -2.05 -5.20 -0.94
N LYS A 203 -2.56 -6.36 -0.51
CA LYS A 203 -2.69 -6.72 0.89
C LYS A 203 -1.35 -6.65 1.65
N THR A 204 -0.29 -7.18 1.05
CA THR A 204 1.02 -7.20 1.70
C THR A 204 1.61 -5.80 1.84
N VAL A 205 1.40 -4.92 0.86
CA VAL A 205 1.82 -3.51 0.94
C VAL A 205 1.07 -2.79 2.05
N LEU A 206 -0.22 -3.03 2.24
CA LEU A 206 -1.00 -2.45 3.35
C LEU A 206 -0.43 -2.86 4.71
N GLU A 207 -0.27 -4.17 4.93
CA GLU A 207 0.27 -4.72 6.17
C GLU A 207 1.69 -4.20 6.46
N MET A 208 2.49 -4.00 5.42
CA MET A 208 3.86 -3.48 5.54
C MET A 208 3.88 -1.96 5.76
N ALA A 209 2.99 -1.21 5.13
CA ALA A 209 2.85 0.22 5.37
C ALA A 209 2.45 0.52 6.82
N GLU A 210 1.64 -0.34 7.45
CA GLU A 210 1.33 -0.25 8.88
C GLU A 210 2.53 -0.70 9.75
N ALA A 211 3.19 -1.80 9.40
CA ALA A 211 4.23 -2.41 10.26
C ALA A 211 5.58 -1.67 10.25
N VAL A 212 6.05 -1.21 9.10
CA VAL A 212 7.42 -0.70 8.92
C VAL A 212 7.72 0.54 9.79
N PRO A 213 6.80 1.50 10.02
CA PRO A 213 7.05 2.58 10.96
C PRO A 213 7.40 2.13 12.39
N TYR A 214 6.82 1.04 12.89
CA TYR A 214 7.22 0.44 14.17
C TYR A 214 8.60 -0.17 14.10
N ASN A 215 8.94 -0.77 12.96
CA ASN A 215 10.29 -1.30 12.75
C ASN A 215 11.34 -0.20 12.80
N ILE A 216 11.06 0.97 12.22
CA ILE A 216 11.93 2.13 12.33
C ILE A 216 12.11 2.51 13.81
N ALA A 217 11.02 2.66 14.57
CA ALA A 217 11.09 3.00 16.00
C ALA A 217 11.94 1.98 16.79
N GLN A 218 11.76 0.69 16.55
CA GLN A 218 12.54 -0.37 17.21
C GLN A 218 14.01 -0.35 16.82
N LEU A 219 14.34 -0.15 15.53
CA LEU A 219 15.72 -0.02 15.06
C LEU A 219 16.45 1.15 15.73
N LEU A 220 15.74 2.26 15.98
CA LEU A 220 16.31 3.43 16.64
C LEU A 220 16.51 3.25 18.16
N GLN A 221 15.74 2.35 18.78
CA GLN A 221 15.83 2.03 20.21
C GLN A 221 16.91 0.97 20.53
N GLY A 222 17.45 0.27 19.55
CA GLY A 222 18.47 -0.78 19.74
C GLY A 222 17.94 -2.06 20.43
N PRO A 223 18.72 -3.16 20.48
CA PRO A 223 18.26 -4.47 20.98
C PRO A 223 17.91 -4.52 22.48
N GLU A 224 18.16 -3.46 23.24
CA GLU A 224 17.85 -3.35 24.68
C GLU A 224 17.21 -2.00 25.08
N GLY A 225 16.57 -1.27 24.14
CA GLY A 225 15.98 0.03 24.47
C GLY A 225 17.01 1.13 24.79
N THR A 226 18.27 0.93 24.40
CA THR A 226 19.34 1.91 24.53
C THR A 226 19.46 2.72 23.23
N PRO A 227 19.19 4.04 23.25
CA PRO A 227 19.14 4.85 22.03
C PRO A 227 20.47 4.82 21.27
N VAL A 228 20.40 4.57 19.97
CA VAL A 228 21.56 4.65 19.07
C VAL A 228 22.07 6.10 19.06
N ARG A 229 23.21 6.34 19.72
CA ARG A 229 23.86 7.66 19.74
C ARG A 229 24.45 7.95 18.35
N ASN A 230 23.88 8.92 17.65
CA ASN A 230 24.54 9.52 16.49
C ASN A 230 25.84 10.19 16.93
N SER A 231 26.97 9.69 16.43
CA SER A 231 28.25 10.37 16.51
C SER A 231 28.21 11.51 15.49
N ARG A 232 28.55 12.72 15.95
CA ARG A 232 28.44 13.99 15.23
C ARG A 232 29.26 14.05 13.96
#